data_AF-A0A3D4TAR2-F1
#
_entry.id   AF-A0A3D4TAR2-F1
#
_cell.length_a   1.000
_cell.length_b   1.000
_cell.length_c   1.000
_cell.angle_alpha   90.00
_cell.angle_beta   90.00
_cell.angle_gamma   90.00
#
_symmetry.space_group_name_H-M   'P 1'
#
loop_
_entity.id
_entity.type
_entity.pdbx_description
1 polymer ?
#
loop_
_entity_poly.entity_id
_entity_poly.type
_entity_poly.pdbx_seq_one_letter_code
_entity_poly.pdbx_strand_id
1 'polypeptide(L)'
;MKQLLCTATALFILITSSDAQLFKKVLGNQDSGLQKKASQLLGGNKSGGSLSQQDIAAGLKAALNQGIEKGTSLLSATDGFFGNAAVKILLPPEATQVENTLRRIG
;
A
#
# COMPACT_ATOMS: atom_id res chain seq x y z
N MET A 1 -24.53 41.40 37.08
CA MET A 1 -25.37 40.29 36.57
C MET A 1 -24.91 39.81 35.19
N LYS A 2 -23.66 39.33 35.03
CA LYS A 2 -23.18 38.78 33.74
C LYS A 2 -22.47 37.43 33.90
N GLN A 3 -21.83 37.20 35.05
CA GLN A 3 -21.16 35.93 35.33
C GLN A 3 -22.08 34.81 35.81
N LEU A 4 -23.33 35.12 36.19
CA LEU A 4 -24.31 34.12 36.62
C LEU A 4 -25.13 33.52 35.46
N LEU A 5 -25.08 34.13 34.27
CA LEU A 5 -25.82 33.64 33.09
C LEU A 5 -24.98 32.64 32.25
N CYS A 6 -23.64 32.71 32.34
CA CYS A 6 -22.74 31.89 31.51
C CYS A 6 -22.46 30.48 32.05
N THR A 7 -22.67 30.22 33.34
CA THR A 7 -22.41 28.89 33.93
C THR A 7 -23.56 27.90 33.72
N ALA A 8 -24.77 28.38 33.45
CA ALA A 8 -25.95 27.53 33.24
C ALA A 8 -26.00 26.87 31.85
N THR A 9 -25.49 27.53 30.80
CA THR A 9 -25.49 27.01 29.42
C THR A 9 -24.42 25.96 29.15
N ALA A 10 -23.32 25.96 29.92
CA ALA A 10 -22.24 25.00 29.74
C ALA A 10 -22.63 23.57 30.15
N LEU A 11 -23.63 23.40 31.01
CA LEU A 11 -24.01 22.07 31.53
C LEU A 11 -24.94 21.27 30.60
N PHE A 12 -25.57 21.90 29.59
CA PHE A 12 -26.58 21.25 28.75
C PHE A 12 -26.03 20.57 27.48
N ILE A 13 -24.79 20.86 27.05
CA ILE A 13 -24.25 20.41 25.75
C ILE A 13 -23.59 19.02 25.79
N LEU A 14 -23.45 18.40 26.96
CA LEU A 14 -22.68 17.16 27.13
C LEU A 14 -23.40 15.85 26.76
N ILE A 15 -24.67 15.85 26.35
CA ILE A 15 -25.52 14.65 26.42
C ILE A 15 -25.93 14.00 25.07
N THR A 16 -25.55 14.51 23.89
CA THR A 16 -26.17 14.06 22.60
C THR A 16 -25.24 13.48 21.51
N SER A 17 -24.06 12.90 21.83
CA SER A 17 -23.05 12.53 20.79
C SER A 17 -22.88 11.02 20.48
N SER A 18 -23.78 10.13 20.93
CA SER A 18 -23.51 8.68 20.94
C SER A 18 -23.67 7.92 19.61
N ASP A 19 -24.53 8.32 18.67
CA ASP A 19 -24.89 7.44 17.52
C ASP A 19 -24.09 7.65 16.21
N ALA A 20 -23.29 8.72 16.06
CA ALA A 20 -22.66 9.07 14.77
C ALA A 20 -21.28 8.43 14.50
N GLN A 21 -20.73 7.64 15.43
CA GLN A 21 -19.31 7.24 15.38
C GLN A 21 -19.07 5.84 14.76
N LEU A 22 -20.11 5.04 14.55
CA LEU A 22 -19.97 3.63 14.16
C LEU A 22 -19.65 3.44 12.67
N PHE A 23 -20.27 4.25 11.79
CA PHE A 23 -20.15 4.11 10.34
C PHE A 23 -18.75 4.48 9.81
N LYS A 24 -18.10 5.47 10.44
CA LYS A 24 -16.73 5.90 10.11
C LYS A 24 -15.67 4.84 10.44
N LYS A 25 -15.97 3.91 11.35
CA LYS A 25 -15.04 2.84 11.75
C LYS A 25 -15.09 1.63 10.81
N VAL A 26 -16.23 1.38 10.18
CA VAL A 26 -16.41 0.29 9.21
C VAL A 26 -15.83 0.63 7.83
N LEU A 27 -15.82 1.90 7.44
CA LEU A 27 -15.36 2.36 6.12
C LEU A 27 -13.87 2.77 6.06
N GLY A 28 -13.05 2.36 7.03
CA GLY A 28 -11.57 2.46 7.04
C GLY A 28 -10.89 3.43 6.07
N ASN A 29 -10.45 4.59 6.56
CA ASN A 29 -9.55 5.54 5.88
C ASN A 29 -8.24 4.86 5.44
N GLN A 30 -8.15 4.46 4.16
CA GLN A 30 -7.00 3.74 3.59
C GLN A 30 -5.83 4.66 3.16
N ASP A 31 -5.97 5.98 3.22
CA ASP A 31 -4.93 6.91 2.73
C ASP A 31 -3.77 7.12 3.70
N SER A 32 -3.99 6.94 5.00
CA SER A 32 -2.96 7.26 6.01
C SER A 32 -1.92 6.14 6.20
N GLY A 33 -2.19 4.93 5.73
CA GLY A 33 -1.30 3.78 5.92
C GLY A 33 -0.07 3.82 5.02
N LEU A 34 -0.26 4.16 3.73
CA LEU A 34 0.81 4.20 2.74
C LEU A 34 1.78 5.34 3.02
N GLN A 35 1.27 6.53 3.37
CA GLN A 35 2.09 7.69 3.69
C GLN A 35 2.93 7.45 4.95
N LYS A 36 2.33 6.89 6.01
CA LYS A 36 3.06 6.55 7.24
C LYS A 36 4.15 5.52 7.00
N LYS A 37 3.89 4.50 6.19
CA LYS A 37 4.88 3.47 5.85
C LYS A 37 6.02 4.05 5.01
N ALA A 38 5.72 4.93 4.06
CA ALA A 38 6.73 5.64 3.26
C ALA A 38 7.62 6.55 4.15
N SER A 39 7.01 7.35 5.03
CA SER A 39 7.75 8.21 5.96
C SER A 39 8.58 7.41 6.98
N GLN A 40 8.12 6.22 7.40
CA GLN A 40 8.84 5.36 8.34
C GLN A 40 10.06 4.68 7.70
N LEU A 41 9.96 4.28 6.43
CA LEU A 41 11.07 3.67 5.70
C LEU A 41 12.18 4.69 5.34
N LEU A 42 11.82 5.97 5.15
CA LEU A 42 12.77 7.05 4.84
C LEU A 42 13.29 7.78 6.09
N GLY A 43 12.49 7.86 7.17
CA GLY A 43 12.84 8.56 8.41
C GLY A 43 13.90 7.88 9.28
N GLY A 44 14.38 6.70 8.87
CA GLY A 44 15.39 5.90 9.58
C GLY A 44 16.83 6.35 9.40
N ASN A 45 17.16 7.26 8.46
CA ASN A 45 18.52 7.74 8.26
C ASN A 45 18.56 9.25 7.98
N LYS A 46 18.58 10.05 9.05
CA LYS A 46 18.73 11.52 8.99
C LYS A 46 20.18 11.91 8.66
N SER A 47 20.59 11.75 7.41
CA SER A 47 21.78 12.44 6.89
C SER A 47 21.62 12.68 5.38
N GLY A 48 21.15 13.86 5.03
CA GLY A 48 20.80 14.26 3.67
C GLY A 48 19.56 15.16 3.71
N GLY A 49 19.66 16.36 3.16
CA GLY A 49 18.64 17.42 3.27
C GLY A 49 17.21 16.93 2.99
N SER A 50 16.25 17.51 3.70
CA SER A 50 14.81 17.20 3.57
C SER A 50 14.39 17.26 2.10
N LEU A 51 14.26 16.10 1.45
CA LEU A 51 13.74 15.99 0.10
C LEU A 51 12.29 16.47 0.09
N SER A 52 11.88 17.19 -0.95
CA SER A 52 10.49 17.61 -1.07
C SER A 52 9.59 16.39 -1.33
N GLN A 53 8.32 16.47 -0.95
CA GLN A 53 7.35 15.39 -1.18
C GLN A 53 7.23 15.06 -2.69
N GLN A 54 7.42 16.07 -3.54
CA GLN A 54 7.44 15.97 -4.99
C GLN A 54 8.64 15.17 -5.47
N ASP A 55 9.83 15.42 -4.92
CA ASP A 55 11.06 14.67 -5.26
C ASP A 55 10.94 13.21 -4.84
N ILE A 56 10.33 12.95 -3.68
CA ILE A 56 10.06 11.59 -3.20
C ILE A 56 9.11 10.86 -4.15
N ALA A 57 8.01 11.51 -4.56
CA ALA A 57 7.07 10.92 -5.50
C ALA A 57 7.70 10.66 -6.88
N ALA A 58 8.50 11.60 -7.38
CA ALA A 58 9.23 11.45 -8.63
C ALA A 58 10.27 10.32 -8.55
N GLY A 59 11.01 10.22 -7.44
CA GLY A 59 12.00 9.17 -7.21
C GLY A 59 11.39 7.77 -7.13
N LEU A 60 10.26 7.62 -6.44
CA LEU A 60 9.53 6.34 -6.40
C LEU A 60 9.00 5.94 -7.78
N LYS A 61 8.49 6.89 -8.57
CA LYS A 61 8.03 6.64 -9.95
C LYS A 61 9.20 6.21 -10.85
N ALA A 62 10.33 6.89 -10.76
CA ALA A 62 11.53 6.55 -11.51
C ALA A 62 12.08 5.17 -11.12
N ALA A 63 12.16 4.87 -9.82
CA ALA A 63 12.62 3.58 -9.32
C ALA A 63 11.69 2.43 -9.75
N LEU A 64 10.37 2.64 -9.75
CA LEU A 64 9.41 1.65 -10.21
C LEU A 64 9.56 1.39 -11.72
N ASN A 65 9.65 2.43 -12.54
CA ASN A 65 9.86 2.30 -13.98
C ASN A 65 11.16 1.53 -14.28
N GLN A 66 12.26 1.92 -13.64
CA GLN A 66 13.55 1.24 -13.76
C GLN A 66 13.45 -0.23 -13.30
N GLY A 67 12.73 -0.50 -12.21
CA GLY A 67 12.52 -1.85 -11.69
C GLY A 67 11.75 -2.74 -12.67
N ILE A 68 10.71 -2.19 -13.31
CA ILE A 68 9.94 -2.88 -14.35
C ILE A 68 10.81 -3.16 -15.57
N GLU A 69 11.53 -2.16 -16.08
CA GLU A 69 12.41 -2.32 -17.24
C GLU A 69 13.49 -3.38 -16.99
N LYS A 70 14.14 -3.35 -15.82
CA LYS A 70 15.16 -4.35 -15.45
C LYS A 70 14.55 -5.73 -15.22
N GLY A 71 13.42 -5.81 -14.52
CA GLY A 71 12.74 -7.09 -14.26
C GLY A 71 12.28 -7.76 -15.55
N THR A 72 11.63 -7.00 -16.44
CA THR A 72 11.16 -7.51 -17.75
C THR A 72 12.33 -7.86 -18.66
N SER A 73 13.41 -7.07 -18.69
CA SER A 73 14.61 -7.38 -19.46
C SER A 73 15.28 -8.68 -18.99
N LEU A 74 15.41 -8.89 -17.68
CA LEU A 74 15.97 -10.12 -17.13
C LEU A 74 15.10 -11.34 -17.41
N LEU A 75 13.77 -11.19 -17.32
CA LEU A 75 12.82 -12.28 -17.56
C LEU A 75 12.67 -12.63 -19.04
N SER A 76 12.79 -11.64 -19.93
CA SER A 76 12.64 -11.81 -21.39
C SER A 76 13.94 -12.21 -22.09
N ALA A 77 15.08 -12.17 -21.39
CA ALA A 77 16.34 -12.71 -21.91
C ALA A 77 16.22 -14.23 -22.15
N THR A 78 17.06 -14.76 -23.05
CA THR A 78 17.14 -16.21 -23.31
C THR A 78 17.35 -16.95 -21.99
N ASP A 79 16.45 -17.90 -21.68
CA ASP A 79 16.41 -18.67 -20.43
C ASP A 79 16.30 -17.82 -19.14
N GLY A 80 15.96 -16.53 -19.21
CA GLY A 80 15.85 -15.65 -18.05
C GLY A 80 14.74 -16.05 -17.07
N PHE A 81 13.54 -16.33 -17.59
CA PHE A 81 12.43 -16.89 -16.80
C PHE A 81 12.56 -18.40 -16.57
N PHE A 82 12.96 -19.17 -17.60
CA PHE A 82 12.93 -20.64 -17.54
C PHE A 82 14.15 -21.27 -16.86
N GLY A 83 15.29 -20.59 -16.87
CA GLY A 83 16.54 -21.03 -16.25
C GLY A 83 16.72 -20.59 -14.80
N ASN A 84 15.91 -19.67 -14.29
CA ASN A 84 15.95 -19.23 -12.90
C ASN A 84 14.82 -19.87 -12.07
N ALA A 85 15.13 -20.95 -11.34
CA ALA A 85 14.18 -21.68 -10.52
C ALA A 85 13.53 -20.87 -9.38
N ALA A 86 14.11 -19.72 -8.99
CA ALA A 86 13.53 -18.82 -7.99
C ALA A 86 12.49 -17.86 -8.58
N VAL A 87 12.49 -17.65 -9.91
CA VAL A 87 11.53 -16.77 -10.61
C VAL A 87 10.54 -17.55 -11.47
N LYS A 88 10.91 -18.78 -11.86
CA LYS A 88 10.01 -19.74 -12.46
C LYS A 88 8.94 -20.15 -11.45
N ILE A 89 7.68 -19.88 -11.78
CA ILE A 89 6.54 -20.50 -11.09
C ILE A 89 6.59 -21.99 -11.45
N LEU A 90 7.11 -22.82 -10.55
CA LEU A 90 7.06 -24.26 -10.71
C LEU A 90 5.60 -24.67 -10.82
N LEU A 91 5.25 -25.35 -11.91
CA LEU A 91 3.90 -25.88 -12.07
C LEU A 91 3.68 -26.90 -10.95
N PRO A 92 2.67 -26.69 -10.08
CA PRO A 92 2.35 -27.70 -9.08
C PRO A 92 1.85 -28.96 -9.81
N PRO A 93 1.97 -30.15 -9.21
CA PRO A 93 1.68 -31.43 -9.87
C PRO A 93 0.25 -31.52 -10.43
N GLU A 94 -0.68 -30.72 -9.90
CA GLU A 94 -2.06 -30.58 -10.38
C GLU A 94 -2.12 -29.86 -11.73
N ALA A 95 -1.31 -28.81 -11.92
CA ALA A 95 -1.28 -28.04 -13.17
C ALA A 95 -0.69 -28.86 -14.33
N THR A 96 0.28 -29.74 -14.05
CA THR A 96 0.85 -30.67 -15.04
C THR A 96 -0.19 -31.68 -15.54
N GLN A 97 -1.07 -32.17 -14.67
CA GLN A 97 -2.13 -33.11 -15.06
C GLN A 97 -3.19 -32.45 -15.94
N VAL A 98 -3.57 -31.20 -15.61
CA VAL A 98 -4.48 -30.41 -16.43
C VAL A 98 -3.87 -30.09 -17.79
N GLU A 99 -2.61 -29.65 -17.85
CA GLU A 99 -1.87 -29.45 -19.10
C GLU A 99 -1.89 -30.71 -19.98
N ASN A 100 -1.51 -31.85 -19.42
CA ASN A 100 -1.47 -33.13 -20.14
C ASN A 100 -2.84 -33.53 -20.71
N THR A 101 -3.90 -33.23 -19.96
CA THR A 101 -5.27 -33.50 -20.39
C THR A 101 -5.68 -32.58 -21.53
N LEU A 102 -5.38 -31.28 -21.42
CA LEU A 102 -5.69 -30.29 -22.46
C LEU A 102 -4.87 -30.53 -23.74
N ARG A 103 -3.59 -30.91 -23.63
CA ARG A 103 -2.72 -31.29 -24.77
C ARG A 103 -3.18 -32.56 -25.50
N ARG A 104 -3.92 -33.44 -24.83
CA ARG A 104 -4.44 -34.68 -25.44
C ARG A 104 -5.74 -34.47 -26.21
N ILE A 105 -6.47 -33.40 -25.88
CA ILE A 105 -7.79 -33.08 -26.47
C ILE A 105 -7.65 -32.25 -27.75
N GLY A 106 -6.54 -31.51 -27.91
CA GLY A 106 -6.19 -30.76 -29.12
C GLY A 106 -5.02 -31.38 -29.87
#